data_AF-A0A218PDS5-F1
#
_entry.id   AF-A0A218PDS5-F1
#
_cell.length_a   1.000
_cell.length_b   1.000
_cell.length_c   1.000
_cell.angle_alpha   90.00
_cell.angle_beta   90.00
_cell.angle_gamma   90.00
#
_symmetry.space_group_name_H-M   'P 1'
#
loop_
_entity.id
_entity.type
_entity.pdbx_description
1 polymer ?
#
loop_
_entity_poly.entity_id
_entity_poly.type
_entity_poly.pdbx_seq_one_letter_code
_entity_poly.pdbx_strand_id
1 'polypeptide(L)'
;MESRSEEGVTPVDILLQLVKMGRVDPWNIDIVDLTEKYLERLREMKELDLRVSARAILAASILVRMKSEALLQDDLEGEEEDDGEERLRIEVEPLAPPLRRVKRHYTFDDLLDALMDALEDAEKRKPRRKKRVEIEEQVFVVEDFRVDIEKHVYRLHNLVLEMYRESGKAISFWDLVFDPKPKVVARTFLYLLFLSNMGRVDLIQEEPFGDILIVPLDPSVKAE
;
A
#
# COMPACT_ATOMS: atom_id res chain seq x y z
N MET A 1 40.79 -3.58 -2.82
CA MET A 1 39.52 -2.90 -3.12
C MET A 1 38.52 -3.34 -2.07
N GLU A 2 38.61 -2.75 -0.89
CA GLU A 2 37.57 -2.90 0.14
C GLU A 2 36.45 -1.94 -0.23
N SER A 3 35.36 -2.49 -0.75
CA SER A 3 34.11 -1.76 -0.86
C SER A 3 33.66 -1.41 0.56
N ARG A 4 33.79 -0.13 0.92
CA ARG A 4 33.04 0.49 2.02
C ARG A 4 31.55 0.21 1.77
N SER A 5 31.04 -0.87 2.37
CA SER A 5 29.61 -1.14 2.45
C SER A 5 28.96 0.00 3.21
N GLU A 6 27.88 0.54 2.65
CA GLU A 6 27.12 1.67 3.18
C GLU A 6 26.83 1.52 4.68
N GLU A 7 27.10 2.58 5.46
CA GLU A 7 26.91 2.68 6.92
C GLU A 7 25.43 2.66 7.32
N GLY A 8 24.77 1.51 7.12
CA GLY A 8 23.40 1.26 7.55
C GLY A 8 23.35 0.10 8.55
N VAL A 9 22.47 0.21 9.55
CA VAL A 9 22.31 -0.80 10.59
C VAL A 9 21.73 -2.07 9.97
N THR A 10 22.42 -3.20 10.11
CA THR A 10 22.00 -4.48 9.56
C THR A 10 21.10 -5.25 10.54
N PRO A 11 20.30 -6.24 10.07
CA PRO A 11 19.54 -7.11 10.97
C PRO A 11 20.41 -7.80 12.01
N VAL A 12 21.60 -8.23 11.61
CA VAL A 12 22.56 -8.96 12.45
C VAL A 12 23.08 -8.06 13.56
N ASP A 13 23.35 -6.79 13.27
CA ASP A 13 23.81 -5.82 14.28
C ASP A 13 22.79 -5.66 15.41
N ILE A 14 21.50 -5.58 15.05
CA ILE A 14 20.41 -5.44 16.04
C ILE A 14 20.31 -6.70 16.91
N LEU A 15 20.33 -7.88 16.30
CA LEU A 15 20.28 -9.16 17.04
C LEU A 15 21.49 -9.32 17.97
N LEU A 16 22.69 -8.99 17.48
CA LEU A 16 23.91 -9.06 18.28
C LEU A 16 23.89 -8.06 19.43
N GLN A 17 23.32 -6.86 19.24
CA GLN A 17 23.12 -5.90 20.32
C GLN A 17 22.19 -6.46 21.41
N LEU A 18 21.08 -7.09 21.03
CA LEU A 18 20.13 -7.68 21.99
C LEU A 18 20.80 -8.78 22.84
N VAL A 19 21.62 -9.64 22.22
CA VAL A 19 22.41 -10.65 22.92
C VAL A 19 23.47 -10.01 23.83
N LYS A 20 24.26 -9.05 23.32
CA LYS A 20 25.32 -8.39 24.08
C LYS A 20 24.80 -7.63 25.30
N MET A 21 23.60 -7.07 25.20
CA MET A 21 22.92 -6.39 26.32
C MET A 21 22.30 -7.38 27.32
N GLY A 22 22.41 -8.68 27.10
CA GLY A 22 21.82 -9.71 27.94
C GLY A 22 20.29 -9.72 27.91
N ARG A 23 19.67 -9.09 26.90
CA ARG A 23 18.21 -9.09 26.74
C ARG A 23 17.69 -10.43 26.23
N VAL A 24 18.55 -11.26 25.63
CA VAL A 24 18.21 -12.55 25.03
C VAL A 24 19.31 -13.57 25.31
N ASP A 25 18.95 -14.79 25.67
CA ASP A 25 19.89 -15.91 25.85
C ASP A 25 20.26 -16.52 24.49
N PRO A 26 21.54 -16.54 24.08
CA PRO A 26 21.98 -17.09 22.80
C PRO A 26 21.70 -18.58 22.61
N TRP A 27 21.58 -19.36 23.68
CA TRP A 27 21.41 -20.81 23.59
C TRP A 27 19.94 -21.22 23.49
N ASN A 28 19.03 -20.34 23.92
CA ASN A 28 17.61 -20.61 23.95
C ASN A 28 16.80 -19.32 23.73
N ILE A 29 16.63 -18.95 22.47
CA ILE A 29 15.92 -17.77 22.05
C ILE A 29 14.45 -18.12 21.80
N ASP A 30 13.53 -17.56 22.60
CA ASP A 30 12.09 -17.56 22.27
C ASP A 30 11.83 -16.52 21.17
N ILE A 31 11.36 -16.99 20.01
CA ILE A 31 11.08 -16.14 18.85
C ILE A 31 10.02 -15.08 19.15
N VAL A 32 9.07 -15.36 20.04
CA VAL A 32 7.96 -14.46 20.39
C VAL A 32 8.49 -13.22 21.11
N ASP A 33 9.34 -13.45 22.10
CA ASP A 33 9.98 -12.41 22.93
C ASP A 33 11.06 -11.67 22.15
N LEU A 34 11.91 -12.40 21.40
CA LEU A 34 12.92 -11.78 20.52
C LEU A 34 12.29 -10.80 19.53
N THR A 35 11.18 -11.19 18.89
CA THR A 35 10.54 -10.36 17.87
C THR A 35 10.09 -9.02 18.45
N GLU A 36 9.55 -9.02 19.68
CA GLU A 36 9.13 -7.77 20.34
C GLU A 36 10.33 -6.88 20.65
N LYS A 37 11.39 -7.46 21.24
CA LYS A 37 12.64 -6.76 21.55
C LYS A 37 13.34 -6.21 20.30
N TYR A 38 13.28 -6.95 19.20
CA TYR A 38 13.80 -6.50 17.91
C TYR A 38 13.03 -5.30 17.38
N LEU A 39 11.69 -5.35 17.43
CA LEU A 39 10.84 -4.24 16.98
C LEU A 39 10.99 -2.99 17.84
N GLU A 40 11.08 -3.15 19.16
CA GLU A 40 11.36 -2.06 20.11
C GLU A 40 12.69 -1.38 19.74
N ARG A 41 13.75 -2.17 19.60
CA ARG A 41 15.07 -1.65 19.23
C ARG A 41 15.06 -0.96 17.86
N LEU A 42 14.35 -1.53 16.89
CA LEU A 42 14.20 -0.94 15.57
C LEU A 42 13.48 0.41 15.61
N ARG A 43 12.46 0.58 16.47
CA ARG A 43 11.74 1.85 16.65
C ARG A 43 12.61 2.91 17.31
N GLU A 44 13.30 2.57 18.41
CA GLU A 44 14.27 3.47 19.06
C GLU A 44 15.29 4.01 18.05
N MET A 45 15.79 3.13 17.18
CA MET A 45 16.79 3.51 16.17
C MET A 45 16.19 4.36 15.05
N LYS A 46 14.95 4.10 14.59
CA LYS A 46 14.27 4.92 13.58
C LYS A 46 13.94 6.33 14.07
N GLU A 47 13.60 6.48 15.35
CA GLU A 47 13.33 7.78 15.96
C GLU A 47 14.60 8.64 16.09
N LEU A 48 15.76 7.99 16.20
CA LEU A 48 17.06 8.64 16.40
C LEU A 48 17.86 8.81 15.09
N ASP A 49 17.69 7.95 14.08
CA ASP A 49 18.40 8.03 12.79
C ASP A 49 17.67 7.27 11.66
N LEU A 50 17.55 7.86 10.46
CA LEU A 50 16.87 7.26 9.30
C LEU A 50 17.74 6.22 8.55
N ARG A 51 18.98 5.97 9.00
CA ARG A 51 19.95 5.04 8.38
C ARG A 51 19.63 3.54 8.55
N VAL A 52 18.40 3.20 8.91
CA VAL A 52 17.98 1.80 9.05
C VAL A 52 17.94 1.15 7.67
N SER A 53 18.66 0.04 7.51
CA SER A 53 18.71 -0.66 6.23
C SER A 53 17.35 -1.25 5.85
N ALA A 54 17.04 -1.28 4.56
CA ALA A 54 15.86 -1.98 4.06
C ALA A 54 15.84 -3.47 4.49
N ARG A 55 17.02 -4.08 4.61
CA ARG A 55 17.20 -5.45 5.14
C ARG A 55 16.73 -5.59 6.59
N ALA A 56 17.00 -4.61 7.46
CA ALA A 56 16.53 -4.62 8.85
C ALA A 56 15.00 -4.55 8.96
N ILE A 57 14.36 -3.73 8.12
CA ILE A 57 12.90 -3.67 8.05
C ILE A 57 12.32 -4.98 7.50
N LEU A 58 12.96 -5.56 6.48
CA LEU A 58 12.55 -6.86 5.94
C LEU A 58 12.69 -7.98 7.00
N ALA A 59 13.79 -7.99 7.75
CA ALA A 59 13.99 -8.93 8.85
C ALA A 59 12.90 -8.82 9.91
N ALA A 60 12.47 -7.60 10.28
CA ALA A 60 11.34 -7.40 11.19
C ALA A 60 10.06 -8.10 10.70
N SER A 61 9.74 -7.96 9.40
CA SER A 61 8.56 -8.63 8.82
C SER A 61 8.66 -10.16 8.86
N ILE A 62 9.87 -10.71 8.69
CA ILE A 62 10.13 -12.15 8.74
C ILE A 62 9.98 -12.66 10.17
N LEU A 63 10.55 -11.96 11.15
CA LEU A 63 10.42 -12.31 12.57
C LEU A 63 8.95 -12.29 13.03
N VAL A 64 8.17 -11.28 12.62
CA VAL A 64 6.73 -11.24 12.89
C VAL A 64 6.00 -12.45 12.29
N ARG A 65 6.36 -12.86 11.07
CA ARG A 65 5.80 -14.08 10.47
C ARG A 65 6.18 -15.32 11.28
N MET A 66 7.45 -15.47 11.66
CA MET A 66 7.91 -16.60 12.46
C MET A 66 7.22 -16.66 13.84
N LYS A 67 7.01 -15.51 14.49
CA LYS A 67 6.21 -15.39 15.72
C LYS A 67 4.78 -15.87 15.51
N SER A 68 4.13 -15.44 14.43
CA SER A 68 2.76 -15.87 14.11
C SER A 68 2.67 -17.37 13.85
N GLU A 69 3.64 -17.94 13.13
CA GLU A 69 3.69 -19.38 12.85
C GLU A 69 3.96 -20.21 14.12
N ALA A 70 4.83 -19.73 15.01
CA ALA A 70 5.12 -20.38 16.29
C ALA A 70 3.90 -20.39 17.22
N LEU A 71 3.20 -19.26 17.37
CA LEU A 71 1.97 -19.18 18.18
C LEU A 71 0.86 -20.10 17.64
N LEU A 72 0.70 -20.18 16.31
CA LEU A 72 -0.30 -21.05 15.70
C LEU A 72 -0.01 -22.54 15.94
N GLN A 73 1.27 -22.93 15.99
CA GLN A 73 1.63 -24.32 16.30
C GLN A 73 1.40 -24.67 17.76
N ASP A 74 1.66 -23.75 18.69
CA ASP A 74 1.35 -23.95 20.10
C ASP A 74 -0.17 -24.15 20.33
N ASP A 75 -1.01 -23.39 19.61
CA ASP A 75 -2.47 -23.56 19.68
C ASP A 75 -2.91 -24.95 19.15
N LEU A 76 -2.29 -25.44 18.07
CA LEU A 76 -2.59 -26.75 17.48
C LEU A 76 -2.11 -27.93 18.34
N GLU A 77 -0.94 -27.81 18.98
CA GLU A 77 -0.42 -28.83 19.90
C GLU A 77 -1.18 -28.82 21.25
N GLY A 78 -1.67 -27.66 21.70
CA GLY A 78 -2.50 -27.54 22.90
C GLY A 78 -3.93 -28.07 22.75
N GLU A 79 -4.49 -28.05 21.54
CA GLU A 79 -5.80 -28.66 21.24
C GLU A 79 -5.80 -30.20 21.28
N GLU A 80 -4.63 -30.86 21.23
CA GLU A 80 -4.55 -32.32 21.40
C GLU A 80 -4.71 -32.78 22.86
N GLU A 81 -4.64 -31.87 23.85
CA GLU A 81 -4.71 -32.20 25.29
C GLU A 81 -6.04 -31.84 25.99
N ASP A 82 -6.97 -31.09 25.37
CA ASP A 82 -8.22 -30.65 26.02
C ASP A 82 -9.50 -31.08 25.27
N ASP A 83 -10.02 -32.27 25.60
CA ASP A 83 -11.31 -32.82 25.13
C ASP A 83 -12.52 -32.17 25.87
N GLY A 84 -12.48 -30.85 26.09
CA GLY A 84 -13.21 -30.22 27.21
C GLY A 84 -14.30 -29.19 26.91
N GLU A 85 -14.16 -28.29 25.92
CA GLU A 85 -15.10 -27.16 25.81
C GLU A 85 -15.57 -26.87 24.38
N GLU A 86 -16.89 -27.00 24.21
CA GLU A 86 -17.68 -26.78 23.00
C GLU A 86 -17.67 -25.28 22.60
N ARG A 87 -16.56 -24.81 22.01
CA ARG A 87 -16.53 -23.51 21.31
C ARG A 87 -17.24 -23.64 19.97
N LEU A 88 -18.18 -22.74 19.68
CA LEU A 88 -18.93 -22.66 18.43
C LEU A 88 -17.98 -22.80 17.23
N ARG A 89 -18.02 -23.97 16.57
CA ARG A 89 -17.23 -24.26 15.37
C ARG A 89 -17.82 -23.48 14.20
N ILE A 90 -17.26 -22.30 13.92
CA ILE A 90 -17.34 -21.74 12.58
C ILE A 90 -16.40 -22.60 11.73
N GLU A 91 -16.94 -23.50 10.92
CA GLU A 91 -16.20 -24.22 9.87
C GLU A 91 -15.78 -23.23 8.78
N VAL A 92 -14.80 -22.39 9.09
CA VAL A 92 -13.93 -21.80 8.08
C VAL A 92 -12.87 -22.83 7.81
N GLU A 93 -12.88 -23.41 6.61
CA GLU A 93 -11.80 -24.25 6.11
C GLU A 93 -10.51 -23.43 6.24
N PRO A 94 -9.59 -23.76 7.17
CA PRO A 94 -8.41 -22.95 7.37
C PRO A 94 -7.66 -22.99 6.05
N LEU A 95 -7.34 -21.81 5.49
CA LEU A 95 -6.30 -21.70 4.50
C LEU A 95 -5.05 -22.22 5.17
N ALA A 96 -4.76 -23.52 5.09
CA ALA A 96 -3.57 -24.10 5.66
C ALA A 96 -2.40 -23.54 4.84
N PRO A 97 -1.62 -22.56 5.34
CA PRO A 97 -0.34 -22.33 4.72
C PRO A 97 0.43 -23.65 4.79
N PRO A 98 1.36 -23.93 3.86
CA PRO A 98 2.24 -25.08 4.02
C PRO A 98 2.99 -24.91 5.34
N LEU A 99 2.54 -25.62 6.39
CA LEU A 99 3.11 -25.56 7.72
C LEU A 99 4.49 -26.21 7.64
N ARG A 100 5.53 -25.40 7.52
CA ARG A 100 6.87 -25.81 7.90
C ARG A 100 6.81 -26.05 9.41
N ARG A 101 7.40 -27.13 9.93
CA ARG A 101 7.57 -27.26 11.39
C ARG A 101 8.42 -26.07 11.84
N VAL A 102 7.81 -25.14 12.57
CA VAL A 102 8.46 -23.92 13.04
C VAL A 102 8.88 -24.19 14.47
N LYS A 103 10.16 -24.01 14.76
CA LYS A 103 10.63 -24.17 16.15
C LYS A 103 10.26 -22.89 16.89
N ARG A 104 9.74 -22.97 18.10
CA ARG A 104 9.55 -21.78 18.94
C ARG A 104 10.87 -21.27 19.51
N HIS A 105 11.74 -22.21 19.87
CA HIS A 105 13.05 -21.97 20.47
C HIS A 105 14.18 -22.24 19.48
N TYR A 106 15.11 -21.29 19.39
CA TYR A 106 16.29 -21.36 18.52
C TYR A 106 17.58 -21.10 19.30
N THR A 107 18.69 -21.66 18.84
CA THR A 107 20.00 -21.10 19.17
C THR A 107 20.26 -19.85 18.33
N PHE A 108 21.20 -19.00 18.73
CA PHE A 108 21.54 -17.79 18.00
C PHE A 108 22.00 -18.09 16.57
N ASP A 109 22.85 -19.10 16.41
CA ASP A 109 23.37 -19.50 15.09
C ASP A 109 22.23 -20.07 14.21
N ASP A 110 21.39 -20.95 14.77
CA ASP A 110 20.24 -21.50 14.04
C ASP A 110 19.26 -20.40 13.60
N LEU A 111 19.03 -19.40 14.47
CA LEU A 111 18.15 -18.28 14.18
C LEU A 111 18.74 -17.38 13.10
N LEU A 112 20.05 -17.13 13.18
CA LEU A 112 20.76 -16.31 12.21
C LEU A 112 20.70 -16.96 10.82
N ASP A 113 20.97 -18.26 10.72
CA ASP A 113 20.87 -19.02 9.47
C ASP A 113 19.44 -19.01 8.93
N ALA A 114 18.44 -19.29 9.77
CA ALA A 114 17.04 -19.28 9.36
C ALA A 114 16.59 -17.88 8.87
N LEU A 115 17.05 -16.82 9.52
CA LEU A 115 16.74 -15.45 9.13
C LEU A 115 17.46 -15.05 7.83
N MET A 116 18.72 -15.43 7.67
CA MET A 116 19.50 -15.14 6.46
C MET A 116 18.94 -15.87 5.24
N ASP A 117 18.58 -17.16 5.39
CA ASP A 117 17.89 -17.93 4.35
C ASP A 117 16.56 -17.26 3.97
N ALA A 118 15.77 -16.85 4.97
CA ALA A 118 14.49 -16.19 4.73
C ALA A 118 14.63 -14.82 4.06
N LEU A 119 15.69 -14.06 4.38
CA LEU A 119 16.03 -12.80 3.73
C LEU A 119 16.44 -13.02 2.28
N GLU A 120 17.30 -13.99 2.02
CA GLU A 120 17.76 -14.31 0.67
C GLU A 120 16.61 -14.81 -0.20
N ASP A 121 15.73 -15.65 0.34
CA ASP A 121 14.50 -16.09 -0.31
C ASP A 121 13.57 -14.92 -0.62
N ALA A 122 13.40 -13.98 0.32
CA ALA A 122 12.56 -12.81 0.13
C ALA A 122 13.12 -11.87 -0.94
N GLU A 123 14.45 -11.75 -1.05
CA GLU A 123 15.12 -10.96 -2.09
C GLU A 123 15.09 -11.66 -3.46
N LYS A 124 15.30 -12.98 -3.51
CA LYS A 124 15.25 -13.80 -4.73
C LYS A 124 13.84 -13.91 -5.29
N ARG A 125 12.83 -13.89 -4.41
CA ARG A 125 11.43 -13.71 -4.80
C ARG A 125 11.30 -12.31 -5.41
N LYS A 126 11.56 -12.18 -6.72
CA LYS A 126 10.95 -11.13 -7.55
C LYS A 126 9.52 -11.01 -7.07
N PRO A 127 8.98 -9.79 -6.81
CA PRO A 127 7.62 -9.64 -6.33
C PRO A 127 6.80 -10.55 -7.21
N ARG A 128 6.28 -11.65 -6.63
CA ARG A 128 5.34 -12.51 -7.35
C ARG A 128 4.36 -11.46 -7.80
N ARG A 129 4.29 -11.18 -9.12
CA ARG A 129 3.19 -10.44 -9.70
C ARG A 129 2.04 -11.14 -9.02
N LYS A 130 1.40 -10.48 -8.05
CA LYS A 130 0.17 -11.03 -7.48
C LYS A 130 -0.55 -11.39 -8.76
N LYS A 131 -0.87 -12.68 -8.96
CA LYS A 131 -1.91 -13.00 -9.92
C LYS A 131 -3.00 -12.14 -9.35
N ARG A 132 -3.20 -10.96 -9.96
CA ARG A 132 -4.24 -10.04 -9.55
C ARG A 132 -5.40 -11.02 -9.56
N VAL A 133 -5.98 -11.30 -8.40
CA VAL A 133 -7.42 -11.45 -8.44
C VAL A 133 -7.80 -10.20 -9.21
N GLU A 134 -8.26 -10.37 -10.44
CA GLU A 134 -8.75 -9.28 -11.26
C GLU A 134 -10.00 -8.77 -10.53
N ILE A 135 -9.82 -8.17 -9.36
CA ILE A 135 -10.38 -6.85 -9.19
C ILE A 135 -9.64 -6.09 -10.28
N GLU A 136 -10.32 -5.93 -11.41
CA GLU A 136 -9.94 -4.94 -12.40
C GLU A 136 -9.93 -3.59 -11.67
N GLU A 137 -8.89 -3.31 -10.88
CA GLU A 137 -8.42 -1.95 -10.74
C GLU A 137 -7.91 -1.62 -12.13
N GLN A 138 -8.86 -1.17 -12.96
CA GLN A 138 -8.65 -0.47 -14.20
C GLN A 138 -7.89 0.82 -13.84
N VAL A 139 -6.63 0.69 -13.42
CA VAL A 139 -5.66 1.76 -13.53
C VAL A 139 -5.47 1.88 -15.03
N PHE A 140 -6.37 2.65 -15.65
CA PHE A 140 -6.32 3.01 -17.05
C PHE A 140 -5.02 3.77 -17.24
N VAL A 141 -3.99 3.05 -17.66
CA VAL A 141 -2.79 3.66 -18.23
C VAL A 141 -3.25 4.33 -19.51
N VAL A 142 -3.59 5.61 -19.40
CA VAL A 142 -3.90 6.41 -20.58
C VAL A 142 -2.56 6.82 -21.19
N GLU A 143 -1.95 5.89 -21.91
CA GLU A 143 -0.74 6.13 -22.71
C GLU A 143 -1.01 7.11 -23.87
N ASP A 144 -2.28 7.32 -24.26
CA ASP A 144 -2.70 8.29 -25.28
C ASP A 144 -2.74 9.76 -24.80
N PHE A 145 -2.48 10.04 -23.52
CA PHE A 145 -2.74 11.38 -22.97
C PHE A 145 -1.74 12.45 -23.43
N ARG A 146 -0.49 12.11 -23.77
CA ARG A 146 0.54 13.16 -23.85
C ARG A 146 0.48 14.07 -25.08
N VAL A 147 -0.19 13.69 -26.17
CA VAL A 147 -0.07 14.43 -27.45
C VAL A 147 -1.30 15.28 -27.79
N ASP A 148 -2.49 14.98 -27.24
CA ASP A 148 -3.73 15.64 -27.65
C ASP A 148 -4.57 16.25 -26.50
N ILE A 149 -4.14 16.20 -25.23
CA ILE A 149 -4.91 16.80 -24.12
C ILE A 149 -5.23 18.26 -24.39
N GLU A 150 -4.25 19.09 -24.77
CA GLU A 150 -4.44 20.53 -24.95
C GLU A 150 -5.53 20.85 -25.98
N LYS A 151 -5.52 20.14 -27.12
CA LYS A 151 -6.55 20.30 -28.16
C LYS A 151 -7.94 19.88 -27.68
N HIS A 152 -8.03 18.81 -26.88
CA HIS A 152 -9.31 18.36 -26.33
C HIS A 152 -9.83 19.30 -25.25
N VAL A 153 -8.95 19.80 -24.38
CA VAL A 153 -9.26 20.80 -23.35
C VAL A 153 -9.74 22.09 -24.00
N TYR A 154 -9.06 22.58 -25.03
CA TYR A 154 -9.47 23.78 -25.76
C TYR A 154 -10.81 23.60 -26.48
N ARG A 155 -11.05 22.42 -27.09
CA ARG A 155 -12.36 22.11 -27.70
C ARG A 155 -13.49 22.10 -26.68
N LEU A 156 -13.26 21.47 -25.51
CA LEU A 156 -14.27 21.44 -24.45
C LEU A 156 -14.57 22.84 -23.92
N HIS A 157 -13.54 23.68 -23.74
CA HIS A 157 -13.71 25.07 -23.34
C HIS A 157 -14.58 25.86 -24.32
N ASN A 158 -14.35 25.73 -25.62
CA ASN A 158 -15.17 26.41 -26.64
C ASN A 158 -16.62 25.91 -26.61
N LEU A 159 -16.84 24.60 -26.45
CA LEU A 159 -18.18 24.03 -26.33
C LEU A 159 -18.93 24.60 -25.11
N VAL A 160 -18.26 24.66 -23.96
CA VAL A 160 -18.82 25.25 -22.73
C VAL A 160 -19.16 26.73 -22.94
N LEU A 161 -18.29 27.49 -23.63
CA LEU A 161 -18.56 28.90 -23.95
C LEU A 161 -19.76 29.07 -24.89
N GLU A 162 -19.89 28.24 -25.93
CA GLU A 162 -21.01 28.28 -26.87
C GLU A 162 -22.33 27.95 -26.18
N MET A 163 -22.37 26.85 -25.42
CA MET A 163 -23.56 26.45 -24.67
C MET A 163 -23.98 27.49 -23.62
N TYR A 164 -23.02 28.13 -22.96
CA TYR A 164 -23.30 29.17 -21.98
C TYR A 164 -23.79 30.46 -22.63
N ARG A 165 -23.27 30.83 -23.80
CA ARG A 165 -23.75 32.01 -24.56
C ARG A 165 -25.18 31.83 -25.05
N GLU A 166 -25.57 30.62 -25.46
CA GLU A 166 -26.91 30.33 -25.96
C GLU A 166 -27.94 30.22 -24.82
N SER A 167 -27.57 29.58 -23.71
CA SER A 167 -28.50 29.30 -22.59
C SER A 167 -28.49 30.37 -21.49
N GLY A 168 -27.37 31.08 -21.31
CA GLY A 168 -27.15 32.04 -20.21
C GLY A 168 -27.17 31.41 -18.81
N LYS A 169 -27.19 30.08 -18.72
CA LYS A 169 -27.34 29.31 -17.48
C LYS A 169 -26.15 28.37 -17.28
N ALA A 170 -25.92 27.99 -16.02
CA ALA A 170 -24.94 26.98 -15.68
C ALA A 170 -25.23 25.66 -16.43
N ILE A 171 -24.17 25.04 -16.95
CA ILE A 171 -24.26 23.84 -17.79
C ILE A 171 -24.08 22.62 -16.88
N SER A 172 -24.91 21.59 -17.06
CA SER A 172 -24.71 20.34 -16.32
C SER A 172 -23.54 19.55 -16.90
N PHE A 173 -22.78 18.89 -16.05
CA PHE A 173 -21.72 17.97 -16.46
C PHE A 173 -22.22 16.91 -17.44
N TRP A 174 -23.41 16.37 -17.22
CA TRP A 174 -23.97 15.33 -18.06
C TRP A 174 -24.31 15.80 -19.48
N ASP A 175 -24.62 17.09 -19.66
CA ASP A 175 -24.87 17.68 -20.98
C ASP A 175 -23.58 17.74 -21.83
N LEU A 176 -22.42 17.73 -21.19
CA LEU A 176 -21.10 17.70 -21.84
C LEU A 176 -20.64 16.27 -22.17
N VAL A 177 -21.33 15.24 -21.67
CA VAL A 177 -20.97 13.83 -21.86
C VAL A 177 -21.92 13.19 -22.88
N PHE A 178 -21.49 13.17 -24.14
CA PHE A 178 -22.28 12.57 -25.23
C PHE A 178 -22.24 11.03 -25.29
N ASP A 179 -21.20 10.40 -24.72
CA ASP A 179 -21.06 8.94 -24.65
C ASP A 179 -20.85 8.54 -23.19
N PRO A 180 -21.81 7.82 -22.56
CA PRO A 180 -21.76 7.46 -21.14
C PRO A 180 -20.76 6.33 -20.82
N LYS A 181 -19.85 5.99 -21.74
CA LYS A 181 -18.73 5.09 -21.43
C LYS A 181 -17.89 5.68 -20.27
N PRO A 182 -17.53 4.85 -19.27
CA PRO A 182 -16.76 5.30 -18.10
C PRO A 182 -15.48 6.08 -18.46
N LYS A 183 -14.80 5.67 -19.55
CA LYS A 183 -13.60 6.36 -20.05
C LYS A 183 -13.88 7.79 -20.52
N VAL A 184 -15.00 8.02 -21.18
CA VAL A 184 -15.37 9.33 -21.73
C VAL A 184 -15.82 10.24 -20.60
N VAL A 185 -16.62 9.73 -19.66
CA VAL A 185 -17.02 10.44 -18.43
C VAL A 185 -15.79 10.92 -17.65
N ALA A 186 -14.88 10.00 -17.31
CA ALA A 186 -13.66 10.33 -16.56
C ALA A 186 -12.75 11.32 -17.31
N ARG A 187 -12.67 11.19 -18.65
CA ARG A 187 -11.89 12.09 -19.50
C ARG A 187 -12.49 13.51 -19.50
N THR A 188 -13.79 13.65 -19.70
CA THR A 188 -14.47 14.95 -19.69
C THR A 188 -14.32 15.62 -18.33
N PHE A 189 -14.44 14.85 -17.25
CA PHE A 189 -14.21 15.35 -15.89
C PHE A 189 -12.77 15.85 -15.68
N LEU A 190 -11.76 15.07 -16.11
CA LEU A 190 -10.36 15.50 -16.04
C LEU A 190 -10.12 16.80 -16.82
N TYR A 191 -10.71 16.95 -18.01
CA TYR A 191 -10.59 18.18 -18.79
C TYR A 191 -11.24 19.39 -18.10
N LEU A 192 -12.36 19.21 -17.42
CA LEU A 192 -13.00 20.26 -16.62
C LEU A 192 -12.14 20.66 -15.42
N LEU A 193 -11.51 19.70 -14.74
CA LEU A 193 -10.55 19.97 -13.67
C LEU A 193 -9.34 20.78 -14.18
N PHE A 194 -8.83 20.44 -15.37
CA PHE A 194 -7.77 21.24 -16.00
C PHE A 194 -8.22 22.66 -16.29
N LEU A 195 -9.42 22.85 -16.84
CA LEU A 195 -9.97 24.18 -17.12
C LEU A 195 -10.22 25.00 -15.84
N SER A 196 -10.68 24.35 -14.77
CA SER A 196 -10.88 24.99 -13.47
C SER A 196 -9.55 25.40 -12.83
N ASN A 197 -8.55 24.52 -12.85
CA ASN A 197 -7.21 24.84 -12.39
C ASN A 197 -6.54 25.97 -13.22
N MET A 198 -6.91 26.13 -14.49
CA MET A 198 -6.47 27.25 -15.33
C MET A 198 -7.30 28.54 -15.14
N GLY A 199 -8.33 28.52 -14.28
CA GLY A 199 -9.21 29.67 -14.03
C GLY A 199 -10.14 30.01 -15.22
N ARG A 200 -10.44 29.05 -16.10
CA ARG A 200 -11.30 29.24 -17.27
C ARG A 200 -12.76 28.93 -17.00
N VAL A 201 -13.03 27.99 -16.10
CA VAL A 201 -14.38 27.59 -15.69
C VAL A 201 -14.42 27.39 -14.19
N ASP A 202 -15.57 27.67 -13.59
CA ASP A 202 -15.90 27.32 -12.21
C ASP A 202 -16.75 26.05 -12.18
N LEU A 203 -16.55 25.25 -11.15
CA LEU A 203 -17.24 23.98 -10.94
C LEU A 203 -17.98 24.03 -9.60
N ILE A 204 -19.31 24.00 -9.66
CA ILE A 204 -20.18 24.13 -8.49
C ILE A 204 -20.86 22.79 -8.23
N GLN A 205 -20.74 22.28 -7.00
CA GLN A 205 -21.42 21.06 -6.54
C GLN A 205 -22.00 21.33 -5.14
N GLU A 206 -23.32 21.23 -5.00
CA GLU A 206 -24.02 21.54 -3.74
C GLU A 206 -23.93 20.40 -2.72
N GLU A 207 -24.08 19.15 -3.18
CA GLU A 207 -24.03 17.95 -2.36
C GLU A 207 -22.93 16.99 -2.84
N PRO A 208 -22.23 16.27 -1.94
CA PRO A 208 -21.27 15.26 -2.34
C PRO A 208 -21.89 14.24 -3.31
N PHE A 209 -21.22 13.98 -4.42
CA PHE A 209 -21.72 13.09 -5.50
C PHE A 209 -22.99 13.56 -6.21
N GLY A 210 -23.44 14.79 -5.97
CA GLY A 210 -24.51 15.44 -6.73
C GLY A 210 -24.04 15.96 -8.08
N ASP A 211 -24.94 16.60 -8.81
CA ASP A 211 -24.64 17.18 -10.12
C ASP A 211 -23.57 18.26 -10.03
N ILE A 212 -22.68 18.27 -11.03
CA ILE A 212 -21.62 19.26 -11.17
C ILE A 212 -22.07 20.27 -12.21
N LEU A 213 -22.18 21.52 -11.81
CA LEU A 213 -22.53 22.65 -12.65
C LEU A 213 -21.26 23.38 -13.11
N ILE A 214 -21.19 23.70 -14.39
CA ILE A 214 -20.05 24.37 -15.02
C ILE A 214 -20.45 25.79 -15.42
N VAL A 215 -19.65 26.77 -15.00
CA VAL A 215 -19.82 28.19 -15.34
C VAL A 215 -18.51 28.73 -15.91
N PRO A 216 -18.46 29.28 -17.14
CA PRO A 216 -17.24 29.89 -17.67
C PRO A 216 -16.88 31.18 -16.91
N LEU A 217 -15.59 31.37 -16.61
CA LEU A 217 -15.03 32.52 -15.87
C LEU A 217 -14.47 33.61 -16.80
N ASP A 218 -14.77 33.56 -18.10
CA ASP A 218 -14.18 34.47 -19.09
C ASP A 218 -14.58 35.95 -18.81
N PRO A 219 -13.62 36.89 -18.67
CA PRO A 219 -13.89 38.31 -18.44
C PRO A 219 -14.68 39.01 -19.55
N SER A 220 -14.92 38.33 -20.68
CA SER A 220 -15.66 38.86 -21.84
C SER A 220 -17.18 38.59 -21.78
N VAL A 221 -17.66 37.81 -20.81
CA VAL A 221 -19.08 37.49 -20.64
C VAL A 221 -19.48 37.81 -19.20
N LYS A 222 -19.50 39.09 -18.85
CA LYS A 222 -20.31 39.55 -17.72
C LYS A 222 -21.74 39.65 -18.21
N ALA A 223 -22.60 38.75 -17.74
CA ALA A 223 -24.04 38.96 -17.80
C ALA A 223 -24.36 40.19 -16.91
N GLU A 224 -25.09 41.12 -17.51
CA GLU A 224 -25.71 42.29 -16.88
C GLU A 224 -26.75 41.89 -15.83
#